data_AF-A0A7J3I1I5-F1
#
_entry.id   AF-A0A7J3I1I5-F1
#
_cell.length_a   1.000
_cell.length_b   1.000
_cell.length_c   1.000
_cell.angle_alpha   90.00
_cell.angle_beta   90.00
_cell.angle_gamma   90.00
#
_symmetry.space_group_name_H-M   'P 1'
#
loop_
_entity.id
_entity.type
_entity.pdbx_description
1 polymer ?
#
loop_
_entity_poly.entity_id
_entity_poly.type
_entity_poly.pdbx_seq_one_letter_code
_entity_poly.pdbx_strand_id
1 'polypeptide(L)'
;MLNLFDLEFEGVNKVMTIREAVEKLVNPGFLIHLGATHTLSYCFCYELCRVFWGRKTGFRLVTPGGGINIELPVCGGLVKEVVTSYAGHIYPSPAPSPIVQRSYIDGSVKYENWSLLAICQGLMAGALNLGFMPTRSIAGSSMAENEGFKFIEDPFTGKKTGVVRAIKPDISVYHGWCADSEGNTIMFPPSGEGVIPWGAYASKKGVIVTVERIVEKDFIRRHAHLVRIPGYLVEAVVEAPFGAHPSALYVPEHMGGGYAEDYDFIVDFRKATESEEKLSEWVEDWVLSVDHEGYLKKLGFERLFYLIGKAREDGWRRELKEKEERISRSEEPLSVERMILVGARKIAEKCAKKGYRIILAGIGGANLAAWIATYALKEKGYPVDLVAEIGFYGYLPRPANPFVFNMANIPTCKG
;
A
#
# COMPACT_ATOMS: atom_id res chain seq x y z
N MET A 1 -8.34 -26.91 -43.23
CA MET A 1 -8.20 -27.10 -41.78
C MET A 1 -8.45 -25.73 -41.18
N LEU A 2 -9.72 -25.40 -40.86
CA LEU A 2 -10.05 -24.14 -40.18
C LEU A 2 -9.30 -24.13 -38.85
N ASN A 3 -8.70 -22.99 -38.49
CA ASN A 3 -7.98 -22.78 -37.23
C ASN A 3 -8.94 -22.98 -36.05
N LEU A 4 -9.15 -24.24 -35.65
CA LEU A 4 -9.95 -24.64 -34.48
C LEU A 4 -9.36 -24.13 -33.16
N PHE A 5 -8.13 -23.61 -33.20
CA PHE A 5 -7.38 -23.13 -32.05
C PHE A 5 -7.21 -21.60 -32.01
N ASP A 6 -7.61 -20.87 -33.05
CA ASP A 6 -7.67 -19.40 -33.00
C ASP A 6 -9.10 -18.99 -32.66
N LEU A 7 -9.28 -18.39 -31.48
CA LEU A 7 -10.58 -17.92 -31.01
C LEU A 7 -10.87 -16.54 -31.61
N GLU A 8 -12.00 -16.39 -32.30
CA GLU A 8 -12.44 -15.08 -32.83
C GLU A 8 -12.90 -14.11 -31.73
N PHE A 9 -13.36 -14.64 -30.60
CA PHE A 9 -13.73 -13.87 -29.41
C PHE A 9 -12.99 -14.39 -28.20
N GLU A 10 -12.12 -13.55 -27.65
CA GLU A 10 -11.37 -13.88 -26.44
C GLU A 10 -11.90 -13.14 -25.20
N GLY A 11 -12.64 -12.04 -25.39
CA GLY A 11 -13.31 -11.32 -24.29
C GLY A 11 -13.63 -9.86 -24.62
N VAL A 12 -14.25 -9.16 -23.66
CA VAL A 12 -14.70 -7.78 -23.82
C VAL A 12 -13.57 -6.81 -23.49
N ASN A 13 -13.37 -5.80 -24.34
CA ASN A 13 -12.46 -4.69 -24.06
C ASN A 13 -13.07 -3.78 -22.97
N LYS A 14 -12.36 -3.63 -21.86
CA LYS A 14 -12.75 -2.84 -20.67
C LYS A 14 -11.85 -1.61 -20.47
N VAL A 15 -11.06 -1.27 -21.47
CA VAL A 15 -10.16 -0.10 -21.42
C VAL A 15 -10.99 1.18 -21.47
N MET A 16 -10.74 2.07 -20.51
CA MET A 16 -11.37 3.39 -20.46
C MET A 16 -10.49 4.38 -19.71
N THR A 17 -10.79 5.67 -19.82
CA THR A 17 -10.07 6.71 -19.06
C THR A 17 -10.40 6.63 -17.57
N ILE A 18 -9.51 7.18 -16.72
CA ILE A 18 -9.77 7.24 -15.27
C ILE A 18 -11.05 8.01 -14.94
N ARG A 19 -11.33 9.09 -15.70
CA ARG A 19 -12.54 9.90 -15.57
C ARG A 19 -13.79 9.06 -15.83
N GLU A 20 -13.81 8.34 -16.94
CA GLU A 20 -14.93 7.46 -17.29
C GLU A 20 -15.13 6.34 -16.28
N ALA A 21 -14.04 5.72 -15.80
CA ALA A 21 -14.12 4.68 -14.79
C ALA A 21 -14.78 5.21 -13.50
N VAL A 22 -14.37 6.39 -13.02
CA VAL A 22 -14.96 6.99 -11.82
C VAL A 22 -16.42 7.38 -12.05
N GLU A 23 -16.74 8.07 -13.15
CA GLU A 23 -18.12 8.54 -13.42
C GLU A 23 -19.11 7.40 -13.68
N LYS A 24 -18.69 6.32 -14.36
CA LYS A 24 -19.57 5.20 -14.72
C LYS A 24 -19.71 4.18 -13.59
N LEU A 25 -18.65 3.93 -12.83
CA LEU A 25 -18.60 2.78 -11.90
C LEU A 25 -18.69 3.17 -10.43
N VAL A 26 -18.43 4.42 -10.06
CA VAL A 26 -18.44 4.87 -8.65
C VAL A 26 -19.67 5.72 -8.36
N ASN A 27 -20.51 5.26 -7.42
CA ASN A 27 -21.73 5.98 -7.04
C ASN A 27 -21.67 6.45 -5.57
N PRO A 28 -22.21 7.64 -5.25
CA PRO A 28 -22.36 8.11 -3.87
C PRO A 28 -22.91 7.02 -2.92
N GLY A 29 -22.37 6.97 -1.70
CA GLY A 29 -22.73 5.99 -0.67
C GLY A 29 -21.96 4.67 -0.72
N PHE A 30 -21.12 4.45 -1.74
CA PHE A 30 -20.33 3.23 -1.88
C PHE A 30 -19.34 3.01 -0.73
N LEU A 31 -19.17 1.74 -0.38
CA LEU A 31 -18.00 1.23 0.33
C LEU A 31 -16.89 0.97 -0.69
N ILE A 32 -15.93 1.89 -0.78
CA ILE A 32 -14.81 1.83 -1.71
C ILE A 32 -13.62 1.22 -0.97
N HIS A 33 -13.10 0.13 -1.50
CA HIS A 33 -11.86 -0.46 -1.02
C HIS A 33 -10.68 0.06 -1.84
N LEU A 34 -9.75 0.75 -1.18
CA LEU A 34 -8.49 1.19 -1.77
C LEU A 34 -7.45 0.12 -1.45
N GLY A 35 -7.28 -0.80 -2.38
CA GLY A 35 -6.43 -1.97 -2.20
C GLY A 35 -4.95 -1.62 -2.30
N ALA A 36 -4.15 -2.19 -1.41
CA ALA A 36 -2.72 -1.97 -1.37
C ALA A 36 -1.93 -3.29 -1.35
N THR A 37 -1.20 -3.54 -2.44
CA THR A 37 0.00 -4.39 -2.40
C THR A 37 1.17 -3.43 -2.41
N HIS A 38 1.50 -2.76 -1.30
CA HIS A 38 2.54 -1.69 -1.18
C HIS A 38 2.40 -0.43 -2.06
N THR A 39 1.60 -0.48 -3.11
CA THR A 39 1.36 0.59 -4.08
C THR A 39 -0.13 0.92 -4.05
N LEU A 40 -0.45 2.20 -3.99
CA LEU A 40 -1.83 2.70 -3.94
C LEU A 40 -2.18 3.38 -5.25
N SER A 41 -3.41 3.22 -5.73
CA SER A 41 -3.89 3.93 -6.92
C SER A 41 -4.20 5.40 -6.60
N TYR A 42 -3.16 6.25 -6.51
CA TYR A 42 -3.30 7.68 -6.25
C TYR A 42 -3.98 8.42 -7.39
N CYS A 43 -3.73 8.04 -8.64
CA CYS A 43 -4.45 8.59 -9.79
C CYS A 43 -5.98 8.45 -9.65
N PHE A 44 -6.46 7.31 -9.13
CA PHE A 44 -7.88 7.13 -8.79
C PHE A 44 -8.32 8.04 -7.64
N CYS A 45 -7.51 8.18 -6.59
CA CYS A 45 -7.85 9.06 -5.46
C CYS A 45 -7.97 10.53 -5.90
N TYR A 46 -7.08 10.99 -6.77
CA TYR A 46 -7.12 12.33 -7.36
C TYR A 46 -8.36 12.49 -8.25
N GLU A 47 -8.65 11.52 -9.11
CA GLU A 47 -9.83 11.59 -9.98
C GLU A 47 -11.14 11.53 -9.19
N LEU A 48 -11.21 10.71 -8.14
CA LEU A 48 -12.36 10.68 -7.23
C LEU A 48 -12.62 12.07 -6.63
N CYS A 49 -11.55 12.78 -6.24
CA CYS A 49 -11.64 14.15 -5.77
C CYS A 49 -12.10 15.11 -6.87
N ARG A 50 -11.51 15.05 -8.08
CA ARG A 50 -11.91 15.91 -9.22
C ARG A 50 -13.37 15.75 -9.61
N VAL A 51 -13.90 14.54 -9.61
CA VAL A 51 -15.29 14.24 -10.02
C VAL A 51 -16.29 14.74 -8.97
N PHE A 52 -15.98 14.55 -7.69
CA PHE A 52 -16.95 14.71 -6.61
C PHE A 52 -16.67 15.87 -5.65
N TRP A 53 -15.63 16.67 -5.86
CA TRP A 53 -15.21 17.72 -4.92
C TRP A 53 -16.37 18.59 -4.41
N GLY A 54 -16.42 18.81 -3.09
CA GLY A 54 -17.45 19.62 -2.45
C GLY A 54 -18.85 18.99 -2.40
N ARG A 55 -19.03 17.78 -2.92
CA ARG A 55 -20.30 17.04 -2.85
C ARG A 55 -20.29 16.11 -1.64
N LYS A 56 -21.40 16.09 -0.89
CA LYS A 56 -21.62 15.12 0.19
C LYS A 56 -21.98 13.75 -0.38
N THR A 57 -21.00 13.04 -0.91
CA THR A 57 -21.19 11.71 -1.53
C THR A 57 -21.41 10.62 -0.48
N GLY A 58 -20.94 10.81 0.75
CA GLY A 58 -21.12 9.83 1.84
C GLY A 58 -20.44 8.49 1.59
N PHE A 59 -19.29 8.50 0.89
CA PHE A 59 -18.48 7.30 0.69
C PHE A 59 -17.98 6.75 2.01
N ARG A 60 -17.74 5.45 2.03
CA ARG A 60 -17.04 4.77 3.11
C ARG A 60 -15.77 4.18 2.53
N LEU A 61 -14.63 4.44 3.14
CA LEU A 61 -13.35 3.91 2.67
C LEU A 61 -12.96 2.70 3.52
N VAL A 62 -12.46 1.65 2.87
CA VAL A 62 -11.73 0.56 3.53
C VAL A 62 -10.34 0.55 2.93
N THR A 63 -9.31 0.65 3.76
CA THR A 63 -7.92 0.55 3.30
C THR A 63 -7.06 -0.03 4.42
N PRO A 64 -6.08 -0.89 4.13
CA PRO A 64 -5.08 -1.34 5.09
C PRO A 64 -4.47 -0.21 5.94
N GLY A 65 -4.12 0.89 5.29
CA GLY A 65 -3.51 2.07 5.90
C GLY A 65 -3.49 3.21 4.90
N GLY A 66 -3.21 4.42 5.36
CA GLY A 66 -3.13 5.54 4.44
C GLY A 66 -2.69 6.86 5.04
N GLY A 67 -2.42 7.77 4.10
CA GLY A 67 -2.20 9.20 4.32
C GLY A 67 -3.02 9.94 3.28
N ILE A 68 -2.36 10.49 2.25
CA ILE A 68 -2.96 11.25 1.13
C ILE A 68 -4.23 10.58 0.54
N ASN A 69 -4.25 9.25 0.40
CA ASN A 69 -5.38 8.49 -0.16
C ASN A 69 -6.66 8.55 0.71
N ILE A 70 -6.51 8.79 2.02
CA ILE A 70 -7.61 9.03 2.96
C ILE A 70 -7.83 10.54 3.11
N GLU A 71 -6.74 11.28 3.31
CA GLU A 71 -6.76 12.72 3.64
C GLU A 71 -7.42 13.55 2.54
N LEU A 72 -7.17 13.27 1.26
CA LEU A 72 -7.76 14.04 0.17
C LEU A 72 -9.27 13.86 0.04
N PRO A 73 -9.82 12.62 0.00
CA PRO A 73 -11.27 12.45 0.01
C PRO A 73 -11.96 13.00 1.27
N VAL A 74 -11.30 12.95 2.43
CA VAL A 74 -11.80 13.59 3.66
C VAL A 74 -11.82 15.11 3.52
N CYS A 75 -10.73 15.71 3.03
CA CYS A 75 -10.64 17.15 2.76
C CYS A 75 -11.72 17.62 1.77
N GLY A 76 -12.03 16.81 0.76
CA GLY A 76 -13.07 17.12 -0.23
C GLY A 76 -14.51 16.96 0.26
N GLY A 77 -14.72 16.52 1.51
CA GLY A 77 -16.05 16.29 2.08
C GLY A 77 -16.77 15.05 1.52
N LEU A 78 -16.02 14.12 0.94
CA LEU A 78 -16.56 12.97 0.18
C LEU A 78 -16.87 11.76 1.08
N VAL A 79 -16.21 11.67 2.22
CA VAL A 79 -16.16 10.48 3.07
C VAL A 79 -16.98 10.70 4.33
N LYS A 80 -17.74 9.69 4.77
CA LYS A 80 -18.43 9.67 6.06
C LYS A 80 -17.86 8.64 7.04
N GLU A 81 -17.13 7.66 6.55
CA GLU A 81 -16.55 6.58 7.36
C GLU A 81 -15.23 6.09 6.75
N VAL A 82 -14.24 5.82 7.60
CA VAL A 82 -12.95 5.22 7.22
C VAL A 82 -12.71 4.00 8.11
N VAL A 83 -12.59 2.84 7.48
CA VAL A 83 -12.20 1.57 8.10
C VAL A 83 -10.73 1.32 7.76
N THR A 84 -9.83 1.42 8.73
CA THR A 84 -8.39 1.35 8.47
C THR A 84 -7.59 0.83 9.68
N SER A 85 -6.33 0.43 9.46
CA SER A 85 -5.40 0.18 10.56
C SER A 85 -4.51 1.36 10.90
N TYR A 86 -4.40 2.33 9.98
CA TYR A 86 -3.64 3.56 10.19
C TYR A 86 -4.15 4.68 9.27
N ALA A 87 -4.27 5.89 9.83
CA ALA A 87 -4.58 7.11 9.08
C ALA A 87 -3.70 8.27 9.58
N GLY A 88 -2.71 8.66 8.79
CA GLY A 88 -1.77 9.72 9.16
C GLY A 88 -0.57 9.83 8.23
N HIS A 89 0.37 10.70 8.58
CA HIS A 89 1.59 10.89 7.80
C HIS A 89 2.61 9.83 8.14
N ILE A 90 3.11 9.12 7.13
CA ILE A 90 4.08 8.03 7.29
C ILE A 90 5.54 8.49 7.19
N TYR A 91 5.80 9.65 6.59
CA TYR A 91 7.13 10.17 6.30
C TYR A 91 7.26 11.66 6.69
N PRO A 92 8.45 12.14 7.13
CA PRO A 92 9.68 11.38 7.45
C PRO A 92 9.56 10.54 8.73
N SER A 93 8.57 10.82 9.57
CA SER A 93 8.22 10.04 10.74
C SER A 93 6.70 9.94 10.87
N PRO A 94 6.19 8.83 11.44
CA PRO A 94 4.77 8.67 11.74
C PRO A 94 4.24 9.84 12.57
N ALA A 95 3.20 10.52 12.08
CA ALA A 95 2.59 11.64 12.77
C ALA A 95 1.07 11.71 12.51
N PRO A 96 0.28 12.21 13.49
CA PRO A 96 -1.13 12.48 13.27
C PRO A 96 -1.35 13.49 12.13
N SER A 97 -2.28 13.20 11.22
CA SER A 97 -2.68 14.15 10.18
C SER A 97 -3.60 15.22 10.77
N PRO A 98 -3.39 16.53 10.51
CA PRO A 98 -4.31 17.60 10.90
C PRO A 98 -5.72 17.42 10.32
N ILE A 99 -5.83 16.92 9.08
CA ILE A 99 -7.11 16.68 8.38
C ILE A 99 -7.90 15.58 9.09
N VAL A 100 -7.23 14.45 9.37
CA VAL A 100 -7.84 13.32 10.08
C VAL A 100 -8.25 13.73 11.48
N GLN A 101 -7.37 14.42 12.22
CA GLN A 101 -7.68 14.87 13.59
C GLN A 101 -8.89 15.81 13.63
N ARG A 102 -8.96 16.78 12.71
CA ARG A 102 -10.09 17.71 12.64
C ARG A 102 -11.40 16.98 12.38
N SER A 103 -11.44 16.17 11.33
CA SER A 103 -12.64 15.41 10.94
C SER A 103 -13.08 14.39 11.99
N TYR A 104 -12.14 13.88 12.80
CA TYR A 104 -12.44 13.02 13.94
C TYR A 104 -13.05 13.81 15.11
N ILE A 105 -12.46 14.98 15.45
CA ILE A 105 -12.92 15.82 16.57
C ILE A 105 -14.29 16.44 16.30
N ASP A 106 -14.52 16.92 15.07
CA ASP A 106 -15.80 17.53 14.69
C ASP A 106 -16.91 16.52 14.37
N GLY A 107 -16.57 15.23 14.28
CA GLY A 107 -17.50 14.13 14.02
C GLY A 107 -18.01 14.06 12.59
N SER A 108 -17.39 14.78 11.64
CA SER A 108 -17.75 14.73 10.22
C SER A 108 -17.45 13.38 9.58
N VAL A 109 -16.46 12.65 10.10
CA VAL A 109 -16.05 11.32 9.63
C VAL A 109 -15.95 10.34 10.79
N LYS A 110 -16.63 9.19 10.68
CA LYS A 110 -16.45 8.07 11.60
C LYS A 110 -15.17 7.30 11.25
N TYR A 111 -14.29 7.08 12.23
CA TYR A 111 -13.10 6.24 12.05
C TYR A 111 -13.27 4.93 12.81
N GLU A 112 -13.21 3.82 12.08
CA GLU A 112 -13.27 2.47 12.65
C GLU A 112 -11.88 1.81 12.55
N ASN A 113 -11.20 1.71 13.69
CA ASN A 113 -9.81 1.26 13.75
C ASN A 113 -9.73 -0.26 13.92
N TRP A 114 -8.95 -0.91 13.06
CA TRP A 114 -8.75 -2.36 13.08
C TRP A 114 -7.27 -2.72 13.01
N SER A 115 -6.88 -3.93 13.39
CA SER A 115 -5.56 -4.42 12.99
C SER A 115 -5.54 -4.70 11.49
N LEU A 116 -4.38 -4.53 10.84
CA LEU A 116 -4.21 -4.88 9.42
C LEU A 116 -4.71 -6.31 9.12
N LEU A 117 -4.34 -7.26 9.98
CA LEU A 117 -4.77 -8.65 9.87
C LEU A 117 -6.30 -8.79 9.93
N ALA A 118 -6.99 -8.06 10.82
CA ALA A 118 -8.44 -8.14 10.95
C ALA A 118 -9.16 -7.60 9.71
N ILE A 119 -8.65 -6.53 9.08
CA ILE A 119 -9.17 -6.02 7.80
C ILE A 119 -9.01 -7.08 6.72
N CYS A 120 -7.80 -7.63 6.55
CA CYS A 120 -7.54 -8.67 5.56
C CYS A 120 -8.42 -9.92 5.79
N GLN A 121 -8.63 -10.32 7.04
CA GLN A 121 -9.51 -11.44 7.40
C GLN A 121 -10.98 -11.14 7.10
N GLY A 122 -11.44 -9.91 7.32
CA GLY A 122 -12.78 -9.47 6.95
C GLY A 122 -12.98 -9.49 5.43
N LEU A 123 -12.02 -8.98 4.66
CA LEU A 123 -12.05 -9.04 3.19
C LEU A 123 -11.98 -10.49 2.69
N MET A 124 -11.14 -11.33 3.31
CA MET A 124 -11.04 -12.76 3.00
C MET A 124 -12.38 -13.48 3.24
N ALA A 125 -13.07 -13.21 4.35
CA ALA A 125 -14.42 -13.74 4.58
C ALA A 125 -15.40 -13.24 3.51
N GLY A 126 -15.30 -11.96 3.09
CA GLY A 126 -16.08 -11.40 1.99
C GLY A 126 -15.86 -12.14 0.67
N ALA A 127 -14.60 -12.36 0.31
CA ALA A 127 -14.16 -13.05 -0.91
C ALA A 127 -14.61 -14.51 -0.96
N LEU A 128 -14.54 -15.21 0.18
CA LEU A 128 -15.01 -16.59 0.31
C LEU A 128 -16.53 -16.70 0.48
N ASN A 129 -17.25 -15.57 0.43
CA ASN A 129 -18.69 -15.48 0.68
C ASN A 129 -19.12 -16.08 2.04
N LEU A 130 -18.26 -15.96 3.05
CA LEU A 130 -18.54 -16.33 4.43
C LEU A 130 -19.11 -15.13 5.20
N GLY A 131 -19.79 -15.38 6.33
CA GLY A 131 -20.29 -14.32 7.20
C GLY A 131 -19.21 -13.69 8.08
N PHE A 132 -18.17 -14.45 8.42
CA PHE A 132 -17.10 -14.06 9.32
C PHE A 132 -15.83 -14.90 9.13
N MET A 133 -14.71 -14.46 9.70
CA MET A 133 -13.46 -15.22 9.84
C MET A 133 -13.08 -15.33 11.32
N PRO A 134 -12.70 -16.51 11.85
CA PRO A 134 -12.15 -16.61 13.20
C PRO A 134 -10.80 -15.90 13.30
N THR A 135 -10.56 -15.23 14.43
CA THR A 135 -9.30 -14.56 14.71
C THR A 135 -8.97 -14.54 16.20
N ARG A 136 -7.68 -14.57 16.48
CA ARG A 136 -7.12 -14.28 17.81
C ARG A 136 -6.55 -12.86 17.88
N SER A 137 -6.51 -12.16 16.76
CA SER A 137 -6.11 -10.75 16.70
C SER A 137 -7.09 -9.90 17.50
N ILE A 138 -6.66 -8.70 17.90
CA ILE A 138 -7.43 -7.63 18.57
C ILE A 138 -8.13 -7.96 19.91
N ALA A 139 -8.25 -9.24 20.28
CA ALA A 139 -8.84 -9.65 21.54
C ALA A 139 -8.09 -9.02 22.73
N GLY A 140 -8.83 -8.34 23.61
CA GLY A 140 -8.28 -7.61 24.76
C GLY A 140 -7.74 -6.21 24.46
N SER A 141 -7.91 -5.71 23.24
CA SER A 141 -7.67 -4.30 22.88
C SER A 141 -8.97 -3.53 22.73
N SER A 142 -8.91 -2.20 22.69
CA SER A 142 -10.09 -1.35 22.39
C SER A 142 -10.69 -1.63 21.01
N MET A 143 -9.93 -2.17 20.05
CA MET A 143 -10.48 -2.56 18.75
C MET A 143 -11.49 -3.72 18.85
N ALA A 144 -11.49 -4.48 19.95
CA ALA A 144 -12.47 -5.52 20.20
C ALA A 144 -13.88 -4.96 20.53
N GLU A 145 -14.00 -3.65 20.76
CA GLU A 145 -15.26 -2.95 20.98
C GLU A 145 -16.00 -2.64 19.67
N ASN A 146 -15.33 -2.77 18.52
CA ASN A 146 -15.96 -2.57 17.22
C ASN A 146 -17.11 -3.58 17.00
N GLU A 147 -18.24 -3.11 16.48
CA GLU A 147 -19.42 -3.96 16.22
C GLU A 147 -19.16 -5.11 15.25
N GLY A 148 -18.13 -4.97 14.40
CA GLY A 148 -17.68 -6.00 13.47
C GLY A 148 -17.01 -7.20 14.16
N PHE A 149 -16.65 -7.10 15.45
CA PHE A 149 -15.95 -8.14 16.19
C PHE A 149 -16.87 -8.74 17.25
N LYS A 150 -16.91 -10.07 17.32
CA LYS A 150 -17.65 -10.79 18.36
C LYS A 150 -16.84 -11.98 18.85
N PHE A 151 -17.17 -12.46 20.04
CA PHE A 151 -16.71 -13.76 20.49
C PHE A 151 -17.81 -14.81 20.29
N ILE A 152 -17.41 -15.99 19.83
CA ILE A 152 -18.25 -17.18 19.75
C ILE A 152 -17.55 -18.34 20.47
N GLU A 153 -18.29 -19.41 20.74
CA GLU A 153 -17.71 -20.67 21.16
C GLU A 153 -17.30 -21.47 19.92
N ASP A 154 -16.06 -21.97 19.90
CA ASP A 154 -15.58 -22.88 18.86
C ASP A 154 -16.28 -24.25 19.01
N PRO A 155 -17.10 -24.68 18.03
CA PRO A 155 -17.87 -25.91 18.14
C PRO A 155 -17.01 -27.18 18.18
N PHE A 156 -15.73 -27.12 17.81
CA PHE A 156 -14.83 -28.27 17.82
C PHE A 156 -14.00 -28.37 19.10
N THR A 157 -13.74 -27.25 19.79
CA THR A 157 -12.87 -27.22 20.97
C THR A 157 -13.55 -26.74 22.25
N GLY A 158 -14.75 -26.17 22.16
CA GLY A 158 -15.46 -25.51 23.27
C GLY A 158 -14.78 -24.23 23.77
N LYS A 159 -13.71 -23.77 23.10
CA LYS A 159 -12.98 -22.57 23.52
C LYS A 159 -13.59 -21.32 22.92
N LYS A 160 -13.59 -20.24 23.68
CA LYS A 160 -14.00 -18.91 23.18
C LYS A 160 -13.01 -18.42 22.12
N THR A 161 -13.51 -18.07 20.94
CA THR A 161 -12.72 -17.53 19.83
C THR A 161 -13.31 -16.23 19.31
N GLY A 162 -12.47 -15.30 18.90
CA GLY A 162 -12.91 -14.06 18.27
C GLY A 162 -13.31 -14.33 16.82
N VAL A 163 -14.24 -13.54 16.29
CA VAL A 163 -14.62 -13.54 14.88
C VAL A 163 -14.73 -12.11 14.37
N VAL A 164 -14.24 -11.89 13.16
CA VAL A 164 -14.39 -10.63 12.43
C VAL A 164 -15.42 -10.80 11.33
N ARG A 165 -16.35 -9.85 11.22
CA ARG A 165 -17.40 -9.84 10.20
C ARG A 165 -16.78 -9.71 8.80
N ALA A 166 -17.42 -10.34 7.82
CA ALA A 166 -17.05 -10.16 6.43
C ALA A 166 -17.17 -8.70 5.97
N ILE A 167 -16.16 -8.23 5.26
CA ILE A 167 -16.13 -6.94 4.59
C ILE A 167 -16.34 -7.20 3.10
N LYS A 168 -17.42 -6.64 2.55
CA LYS A 168 -17.78 -6.76 1.13
C LYS A 168 -17.89 -5.38 0.51
N PRO A 169 -16.78 -4.84 -0.04
CA PRO A 169 -16.78 -3.55 -0.73
C PRO A 169 -17.80 -3.53 -1.86
N ASP A 170 -18.33 -2.35 -2.17
CA ASP A 170 -19.12 -2.19 -3.38
C ASP A 170 -18.20 -2.21 -4.60
N ILE A 171 -17.03 -1.57 -4.51
CA ILE A 171 -15.98 -1.59 -5.53
C ILE A 171 -14.60 -1.63 -4.88
N SER A 172 -13.64 -2.32 -5.51
CA SER A 172 -12.22 -2.23 -5.16
C SER A 172 -11.42 -1.54 -6.25
N VAL A 173 -10.35 -0.87 -5.83
CA VAL A 173 -9.38 -0.25 -6.74
C VAL A 173 -7.99 -0.76 -6.40
N TYR A 174 -7.27 -1.22 -7.42
CA TYR A 174 -5.87 -1.63 -7.31
C TYR A 174 -5.04 -0.97 -8.40
N HIS A 175 -3.77 -0.70 -8.09
CA HIS A 175 -2.78 -0.30 -9.09
C HIS A 175 -1.81 -1.47 -9.35
N GLY A 176 -1.65 -1.84 -10.61
CA GLY A 176 -0.81 -2.97 -11.04
C GLY A 176 0.27 -2.53 -12.03
N TRP A 177 1.16 -3.47 -12.38
CA TRP A 177 2.19 -3.20 -13.39
C TRP A 177 1.58 -3.11 -14.79
N CYS A 178 0.92 -4.18 -15.23
CA CYS A 178 0.29 -4.22 -16.54
C CYS A 178 -0.96 -5.09 -16.54
N ALA A 179 -1.86 -4.81 -17.47
CA ALA A 179 -3.02 -5.65 -17.75
C ALA A 179 -3.27 -5.75 -19.25
N ASP A 180 -3.97 -6.80 -19.68
CA ASP A 180 -4.59 -6.80 -21.01
C ASP A 180 -5.90 -6.01 -21.02
N SER A 181 -6.51 -5.88 -22.19
CA SER A 181 -7.78 -5.16 -22.37
C SER A 181 -8.96 -5.78 -21.61
N GLU A 182 -8.85 -7.03 -21.14
CA GLU A 182 -9.90 -7.72 -20.37
C GLU A 182 -9.74 -7.56 -18.85
N GLY A 183 -8.57 -7.10 -18.42
CA GLY A 183 -8.24 -6.81 -17.03
C GLY A 183 -7.43 -7.87 -16.31
N ASN A 184 -6.85 -8.84 -17.02
CA ASN A 184 -5.92 -9.79 -16.39
C ASN A 184 -4.66 -9.04 -15.94
N THR A 185 -4.57 -8.75 -14.63
CA THR A 185 -3.62 -7.78 -14.09
C THR A 185 -2.46 -8.47 -13.40
N ILE A 186 -1.24 -8.14 -13.85
CA ILE A 186 0.02 -8.54 -13.25
C ILE A 186 0.40 -7.55 -12.15
N MET A 187 0.72 -8.08 -10.98
CA MET A 187 1.15 -7.32 -9.82
C MET A 187 2.35 -8.00 -9.18
N PHE A 188 3.36 -7.22 -8.82
CA PHE A 188 4.56 -7.74 -8.16
C PHE A 188 4.48 -7.58 -6.63
N PRO A 189 5.17 -8.46 -5.87
CA PRO A 189 5.36 -8.25 -4.44
C PRO A 189 6.11 -6.94 -4.14
N PRO A 190 6.06 -6.43 -2.90
CA PRO A 190 5.43 -7.00 -1.70
C PRO A 190 3.88 -7.01 -1.72
N SER A 191 3.30 -8.10 -1.23
CA SER A 191 1.84 -8.33 -1.28
C SER A 191 1.18 -7.95 0.05
N GLY A 192 1.02 -6.63 0.28
CA GLY A 192 0.54 -6.02 1.53
C GLY A 192 -0.66 -6.74 2.16
N GLU A 193 -1.80 -6.81 1.48
CA GLU A 193 -3.02 -7.52 1.93
C GLU A 193 -2.93 -9.05 1.90
N GLY A 194 -1.76 -9.60 1.56
CA GLY A 194 -1.53 -10.99 1.21
C GLY A 194 -1.41 -11.20 -0.30
N VAL A 195 -0.94 -12.39 -0.69
CA VAL A 195 -0.70 -12.77 -2.09
C VAL A 195 -1.98 -12.72 -2.93
N ILE A 196 -3.12 -12.99 -2.30
CA ILE A 196 -4.44 -12.89 -2.92
C ILE A 196 -5.01 -11.51 -2.56
N PRO A 197 -5.36 -10.66 -3.55
CA PRO A 197 -6.00 -9.37 -3.31
C PRO A 197 -7.45 -9.58 -2.87
N TRP A 198 -7.68 -9.91 -1.60
CA TRP A 198 -8.99 -10.29 -1.07
C TRP A 198 -10.08 -9.26 -1.34
N GLY A 199 -9.75 -7.97 -1.33
CA GLY A 199 -10.70 -6.91 -1.67
C GLY A 199 -11.26 -7.04 -3.08
N ALA A 200 -10.43 -7.40 -4.06
CA ALA A 200 -10.87 -7.64 -5.44
C ALA A 200 -11.93 -8.75 -5.51
N TYR A 201 -11.67 -9.88 -4.86
CA TYR A 201 -12.59 -11.02 -4.83
C TYR A 201 -13.83 -10.78 -3.96
N ALA A 202 -13.75 -9.89 -2.96
CA ALA A 202 -14.87 -9.55 -2.07
C ALA A 202 -15.81 -8.47 -2.65
N SER A 203 -15.43 -7.82 -3.75
CA SER A 203 -16.15 -6.67 -4.30
C SER A 203 -17.43 -7.08 -5.02
N LYS A 204 -18.53 -6.41 -4.69
CA LYS A 204 -19.86 -6.75 -5.23
C LYS A 204 -20.06 -6.31 -6.68
N LYS A 205 -19.45 -5.19 -7.07
CA LYS A 205 -19.59 -4.58 -8.41
C LYS A 205 -18.26 -4.60 -9.18
N GLY A 206 -17.39 -5.55 -8.84
CA GLY A 206 -16.10 -5.73 -9.50
C GLY A 206 -15.03 -4.73 -9.09
N VAL A 207 -14.03 -4.57 -9.96
CA VAL A 207 -12.75 -3.93 -9.66
C VAL A 207 -12.37 -2.94 -10.76
N ILE A 208 -11.84 -1.79 -10.36
CA ILE A 208 -11.11 -0.87 -11.24
C ILE A 208 -9.63 -1.17 -11.07
N VAL A 209 -8.94 -1.48 -12.16
CA VAL A 209 -7.49 -1.64 -12.16
C VAL A 209 -6.86 -0.48 -12.92
N THR A 210 -5.97 0.24 -12.25
CA THR A 210 -5.08 1.21 -12.89
C THR A 210 -3.74 0.51 -13.12
N VAL A 211 -3.12 0.72 -14.27
CA VAL A 211 -1.88 0.04 -14.64
C VAL A 211 -0.91 0.99 -15.30
N GLU A 212 0.39 0.73 -15.16
CA GLU A 212 1.42 1.52 -15.84
C GLU A 212 1.36 1.36 -17.36
N ARG A 213 0.90 0.19 -17.82
CA ARG A 213 0.77 -0.10 -19.25
C ARG A 213 -0.29 -1.14 -19.56
N ILE A 214 -0.94 -0.98 -20.70
CA ILE A 214 -1.77 -2.04 -21.28
C ILE A 214 -0.90 -2.89 -22.21
N VAL A 215 -1.06 -4.22 -22.16
CA VAL A 215 -0.26 -5.18 -22.93
C VAL A 215 -1.14 -6.12 -23.74
N GLU A 216 -0.55 -6.73 -24.77
CA GLU A 216 -1.19 -7.78 -25.54
C GLU A 216 -1.49 -9.02 -24.69
N LYS A 217 -2.57 -9.72 -25.02
CA LYS A 217 -3.02 -10.93 -24.29
C LYS A 217 -1.95 -12.02 -24.26
N ASP A 218 -1.17 -12.16 -25.32
CA ASP A 218 -0.06 -13.12 -25.39
C ASP A 218 1.05 -12.83 -24.38
N PHE A 219 1.27 -11.55 -24.03
CA PHE A 219 2.17 -11.21 -22.94
C PHE A 219 1.64 -11.74 -21.61
N ILE A 220 0.34 -11.56 -21.33
CA ILE A 220 -0.29 -12.08 -20.12
C ILE A 220 -0.22 -13.60 -20.08
N ARG A 221 -0.51 -14.31 -21.18
CA ARG A 221 -0.43 -15.78 -21.25
C ARG A 221 0.95 -16.31 -20.87
N ARG A 222 2.02 -15.69 -21.39
CA ARG A 222 3.40 -16.05 -21.05
C ARG A 222 3.75 -15.80 -19.58
N HIS A 223 3.06 -14.86 -18.94
CA HIS A 223 3.30 -14.45 -17.56
C HIS A 223 2.11 -14.75 -16.63
N ALA A 224 1.27 -15.74 -16.97
CA ALA A 224 0.01 -15.99 -16.26
C ALA A 224 0.20 -16.28 -14.76
N HIS A 225 1.35 -16.84 -14.38
CA HIS A 225 1.75 -17.10 -12.99
C HIS A 225 1.95 -15.82 -12.14
N LEU A 226 2.03 -14.65 -12.77
CA LEU A 226 2.13 -13.34 -12.12
C LEU A 226 0.79 -12.60 -12.05
N VAL A 227 -0.26 -13.11 -12.70
CA VAL A 227 -1.59 -12.50 -12.65
C VAL A 227 -2.17 -12.66 -11.25
N ARG A 228 -2.60 -11.56 -10.64
CA ARG A 228 -3.18 -11.52 -9.29
C ARG A 228 -4.67 -11.18 -9.28
N ILE A 229 -5.10 -10.36 -10.24
CA ILE A 229 -6.52 -10.03 -10.45
C ILE A 229 -6.90 -10.54 -11.84
N PRO A 230 -7.70 -11.62 -11.92
CA PRO A 230 -8.22 -12.12 -13.17
C PRO A 230 -9.22 -11.14 -13.80
N GLY A 231 -9.25 -11.07 -15.12
CA GLY A 231 -10.07 -10.12 -15.87
C GLY A 231 -11.58 -10.25 -15.61
N TYR A 232 -12.09 -11.41 -15.20
CA TYR A 232 -13.52 -11.58 -14.90
C TYR A 232 -14.03 -10.74 -13.72
N LEU A 233 -13.13 -10.33 -12.80
CA LEU A 233 -13.47 -9.45 -11.67
C LEU A 233 -13.40 -7.96 -12.05
N VAL A 234 -12.73 -7.65 -13.16
CA VAL A 234 -12.42 -6.28 -13.55
C VAL A 234 -13.56 -5.69 -14.37
N GLU A 235 -13.95 -4.47 -14.06
CA GLU A 235 -14.95 -3.69 -14.80
C GLU A 235 -14.32 -2.56 -15.63
N ALA A 236 -13.14 -2.08 -15.22
CA ALA A 236 -12.38 -1.07 -15.96
C ALA A 236 -10.87 -1.32 -15.87
N VAL A 237 -10.21 -1.21 -17.01
CA VAL A 237 -8.75 -1.17 -17.15
C VAL A 237 -8.36 0.25 -17.53
N VAL A 238 -7.52 0.87 -16.72
CA VAL A 238 -7.09 2.26 -16.92
C VAL A 238 -5.58 2.32 -17.04
N GLU A 239 -5.07 2.76 -18.19
CA GLU A 239 -3.65 3.06 -18.34
C GLU A 239 -3.35 4.40 -17.67
N ALA A 240 -2.53 4.37 -16.62
CA ALA A 240 -2.13 5.53 -15.84
C ALA A 240 -0.65 5.36 -15.44
N PRO A 241 0.30 5.74 -16.31
CA PRO A 241 1.73 5.76 -15.99
C PRO A 241 2.00 6.61 -14.75
N PHE A 242 2.89 6.16 -13.87
CA PHE A 242 3.10 6.72 -12.52
C PHE A 242 1.79 6.83 -11.72
N GLY A 243 0.85 5.91 -11.92
CA GLY A 243 -0.49 5.95 -11.34
C GLY A 243 -0.49 5.82 -9.82
N ALA A 244 0.61 5.28 -9.26
CA ALA A 244 0.84 5.21 -7.83
C ALA A 244 1.69 6.34 -7.23
N HIS A 245 2.16 7.31 -8.01
CA HIS A 245 2.87 8.45 -7.44
C HIS A 245 1.96 9.20 -6.44
N PRO A 246 2.43 9.56 -5.23
CA PRO A 246 3.85 9.62 -4.80
C PRO A 246 4.41 8.36 -4.14
N SER A 247 3.63 7.27 -4.04
CA SER A 247 4.16 5.97 -3.61
C SER A 247 5.00 5.32 -4.70
N ALA A 248 5.80 4.32 -4.30
CA ALA A 248 6.61 3.54 -5.21
C ALA A 248 5.79 2.44 -5.90
N LEU A 249 6.33 1.96 -7.02
CA LEU A 249 5.93 0.73 -7.64
C LEU A 249 7.19 -0.11 -7.89
N TYR A 250 7.27 -1.29 -7.29
CA TYR A 250 8.36 -2.22 -7.60
C TYR A 250 8.01 -3.06 -8.82
N VAL A 251 8.95 -3.10 -9.77
CA VAL A 251 8.92 -4.00 -10.92
C VAL A 251 10.35 -4.51 -11.11
N PRO A 252 10.56 -5.84 -11.24
CA PRO A 252 11.89 -6.38 -11.52
C PRO A 252 12.52 -5.75 -12.77
N GLU A 253 13.84 -5.52 -12.78
CA GLU A 253 14.51 -4.84 -13.90
C GLU A 253 14.28 -5.55 -15.25
N HIS A 254 14.28 -6.88 -15.26
CA HIS A 254 14.00 -7.67 -16.45
C HIS A 254 12.56 -7.55 -16.98
N MET A 255 11.65 -7.00 -16.18
CA MET A 255 10.25 -6.73 -16.53
C MET A 255 10.00 -5.26 -16.91
N GLY A 256 11.02 -4.40 -16.88
CA GLY A 256 10.93 -2.98 -17.27
C GLY A 256 11.36 -1.98 -16.19
N GLY A 257 11.52 -2.42 -14.94
CA GLY A 257 11.86 -1.54 -13.83
C GLY A 257 10.68 -0.67 -13.36
N GLY A 258 10.71 -0.30 -12.09
CA GLY A 258 9.68 0.51 -11.45
C GLY A 258 10.13 1.94 -11.16
N TYR A 259 9.49 2.58 -10.18
CA TYR A 259 9.85 3.91 -9.70
C TYR A 259 9.74 3.99 -8.17
N ALA A 260 10.58 4.84 -7.56
CA ALA A 260 10.70 4.97 -6.12
C ALA A 260 9.69 5.98 -5.56
N GLU A 261 9.57 6.02 -4.23
CA GLU A 261 8.75 7.01 -3.54
C GLU A 261 9.30 8.42 -3.74
N ASP A 262 8.37 9.35 -3.92
CA ASP A 262 8.64 10.78 -3.98
C ASP A 262 8.47 11.42 -2.61
N TYR A 263 9.50 11.27 -1.79
CA TYR A 263 9.49 11.78 -0.42
C TYR A 263 9.33 13.30 -0.35
N ASP A 264 9.87 14.04 -1.31
CA ASP A 264 9.75 15.50 -1.34
C ASP A 264 8.29 15.90 -1.58
N PHE A 265 7.59 15.21 -2.48
CA PHE A 265 6.16 15.46 -2.73
C PHE A 265 5.30 15.15 -1.49
N ILE A 266 5.60 14.05 -0.80
CA ILE A 266 4.92 13.68 0.45
C ILE A 266 5.16 14.73 1.55
N VAL A 267 6.39 15.24 1.66
CA VAL A 267 6.75 16.29 2.61
C VAL A 267 6.06 17.61 2.27
N ASP A 268 5.96 17.96 0.99
CA ASP A 268 5.27 19.17 0.54
C ASP A 268 3.77 19.11 0.82
N PHE A 269 3.12 17.98 0.56
CA PHE A 269 1.72 17.76 0.98
C PHE A 269 1.57 17.89 2.50
N ARG A 270 2.44 17.24 3.27
CA ARG A 270 2.42 17.32 4.74
C ARG A 270 2.51 18.77 5.23
N LYS A 271 3.42 19.58 4.69
CA LYS A 271 3.52 21.02 5.01
C LYS A 271 2.26 21.79 4.62
N ALA A 272 1.64 21.45 3.49
CA ALA A 272 0.39 22.06 3.06
C ALA A 272 -0.73 21.80 4.06
N THR A 273 -0.78 20.62 4.69
CA THR A 273 -1.81 20.29 5.71
C THR A 273 -1.71 21.12 7.00
N GLU A 274 -0.64 21.90 7.21
CA GLU A 274 -0.47 22.74 8.40
C GLU A 274 -1.34 24.01 8.37
N SER A 275 -1.89 24.39 7.21
CA SER A 275 -2.79 25.55 7.04
C SER A 275 -3.91 25.23 6.06
N GLU A 276 -5.13 25.70 6.35
CA GLU A 276 -6.28 25.54 5.43
C GLU A 276 -6.05 26.21 4.08
N GLU A 277 -5.42 27.40 4.09
CA GLU A 277 -5.11 28.17 2.89
C GLU A 277 -4.12 27.39 2.01
N LYS A 278 -2.99 26.96 2.59
CA LYS A 278 -1.96 26.19 1.87
C LYS A 278 -2.50 24.85 1.38
N LEU A 279 -3.33 24.17 2.16
CA LEU A 279 -3.96 22.93 1.75
C LEU A 279 -4.89 23.15 0.56
N SER A 280 -5.72 24.20 0.60
CA SER A 280 -6.63 24.54 -0.48
C SER A 280 -5.88 24.88 -1.76
N GLU A 281 -4.82 25.69 -1.67
CA GLU A 281 -3.92 25.98 -2.79
C GLU A 281 -3.29 24.70 -3.34
N TRP A 282 -2.74 23.85 -2.48
CA TRP A 282 -2.11 22.60 -2.90
C TRP A 282 -3.11 21.68 -3.62
N VAL A 283 -4.33 21.57 -3.10
CA VAL A 283 -5.39 20.74 -3.70
C VAL A 283 -5.82 21.30 -5.05
N GLU A 284 -6.06 22.61 -5.14
CA GLU A 284 -6.43 23.23 -6.41
C GLU A 284 -5.33 22.99 -7.45
N ASP A 285 -4.08 23.22 -7.05
CA ASP A 285 -2.91 23.21 -7.91
C ASP A 285 -2.51 21.79 -8.37
N TRP A 286 -2.59 20.78 -7.50
CA TRP A 286 -2.14 19.40 -7.82
C TRP A 286 -3.27 18.43 -8.14
N VAL A 287 -4.51 18.70 -7.70
CA VAL A 287 -5.63 17.77 -7.82
C VAL A 287 -6.71 18.33 -8.74
N LEU A 288 -7.28 19.50 -8.45
CA LEU A 288 -8.51 19.94 -9.12
C LEU A 288 -8.29 20.58 -10.49
N SER A 289 -7.18 21.32 -10.68
CA SER A 289 -6.90 22.08 -11.91
C SER A 289 -6.22 21.28 -13.03
N VAL A 290 -5.78 20.05 -12.75
CA VAL A 290 -5.06 19.18 -13.69
C VAL A 290 -5.67 17.80 -13.76
N ASP A 291 -5.69 17.18 -14.93
CA ASP A 291 -5.95 15.74 -15.08
C ASP A 291 -4.68 14.91 -14.82
N HIS A 292 -4.71 13.60 -15.04
CA HIS A 292 -3.53 12.75 -14.81
C HIS A 292 -2.36 13.09 -15.74
N GLU A 293 -2.61 13.44 -17.00
CA GLU A 293 -1.54 13.83 -17.93
C GLU A 293 -0.93 15.19 -17.55
N GLY A 294 -1.78 16.16 -17.20
CA GLY A 294 -1.36 17.47 -16.69
C GLY A 294 -0.57 17.36 -15.39
N TYR A 295 -0.97 16.44 -14.51
CA TYR A 295 -0.24 16.11 -13.28
C TYR A 295 1.21 15.67 -13.56
N LEU A 296 1.41 14.73 -14.49
CA LEU A 296 2.75 14.25 -14.87
C LEU A 296 3.58 15.33 -15.55
N LYS A 297 2.97 16.12 -16.45
CA LYS A 297 3.62 17.27 -17.10
C LYS A 297 4.13 18.26 -16.06
N LYS A 298 3.32 18.50 -15.03
CA LYS A 298 3.65 19.42 -13.95
C LYS A 298 4.73 18.89 -13.00
N LEU A 299 4.73 17.59 -12.69
CA LEU A 299 5.85 16.96 -11.98
C LEU A 299 7.17 17.12 -12.76
N GLY A 300 7.09 17.05 -14.08
CA GLY A 300 8.21 17.27 -14.98
C GLY A 300 9.05 16.01 -15.20
N PHE A 301 9.54 15.84 -16.43
CA PHE A 301 10.29 14.65 -16.83
C PHE A 301 11.54 14.40 -15.97
N GLU A 302 12.26 15.45 -15.56
CA GLU A 302 13.47 15.30 -14.73
C GLU A 302 13.17 14.58 -13.41
N ARG A 303 12.07 14.93 -12.74
CA ARG A 303 11.63 14.31 -11.50
C ARG A 303 11.22 12.86 -11.72
N LEU A 304 10.45 12.60 -12.78
CA LEU A 304 10.02 11.24 -13.14
C LEU A 304 11.21 10.31 -13.43
N PHE A 305 12.17 10.76 -14.25
CA PHE A 305 13.39 10.00 -14.54
C PHE A 305 14.28 9.81 -13.30
N TYR A 306 14.33 10.80 -12.41
CA TYR A 306 15.03 10.66 -11.13
C TYR A 306 14.42 9.54 -10.28
N LEU A 307 13.08 9.46 -10.18
CA LEU A 307 12.39 8.41 -9.41
C LEU A 307 12.61 7.01 -10.03
N ILE A 308 12.62 6.89 -11.36
CA ILE A 308 13.00 5.64 -12.05
C ILE A 308 14.45 5.26 -11.71
N GLY A 309 15.38 6.21 -11.82
CA GLY A 309 16.79 5.98 -11.53
C GLY A 309 17.04 5.55 -10.08
N LYS A 310 16.29 6.12 -9.14
CA LYS A 310 16.32 5.78 -7.72
C LYS A 310 15.83 4.35 -7.44
N ALA A 311 14.88 3.84 -8.22
CA ALA A 311 14.30 2.50 -8.05
C ALA A 311 15.18 1.35 -8.57
N ARG A 312 16.24 1.64 -9.34
CA ARG A 312 17.16 0.63 -9.87
C ARG A 312 17.82 -0.16 -8.74
N GLU A 313 18.22 -1.40 -9.02
CA GLU A 313 18.82 -2.30 -8.03
C GLU A 313 20.12 -1.75 -7.42
N ASP A 314 20.85 -0.92 -8.17
CA ASP A 314 22.06 -0.24 -7.75
C ASP A 314 21.85 1.22 -7.31
N GLY A 315 20.61 1.73 -7.38
CA GLY A 315 20.25 3.12 -7.05
C GLY A 315 20.67 3.53 -5.64
N TRP A 316 20.61 2.59 -4.68
CA TRP A 316 21.06 2.82 -3.30
C TRP A 316 22.54 3.21 -3.18
N ARG A 317 23.41 2.81 -4.13
CA ARG A 317 24.83 3.19 -4.13
C ARG A 317 25.01 4.67 -4.43
N ARG A 318 24.18 5.20 -5.33
CA ARG A 318 24.16 6.62 -5.65
C ARG A 318 23.66 7.43 -4.47
N GLU A 319 22.53 7.03 -3.88
CA GLU A 319 22.01 7.67 -2.66
C GLU A 319 23.03 7.67 -1.52
N LEU A 320 23.76 6.57 -1.35
CA LEU A 320 24.80 6.49 -0.32
C LEU A 320 25.90 7.53 -0.55
N LYS A 321 26.41 7.65 -1.78
CA LYS A 321 27.41 8.66 -2.14
C LYS A 321 26.92 10.09 -1.92
N GLU A 322 25.67 10.38 -2.32
CA GLU A 322 25.06 11.70 -2.13
C GLU A 322 24.90 12.06 -0.64
N LYS A 323 24.69 11.06 0.22
CA LYS A 323 24.56 11.24 1.67
C LYS A 323 25.89 11.19 2.42
N GLU A 324 26.94 10.61 1.82
CA GLU A 324 28.25 10.39 2.46
C GLU A 324 28.85 11.68 3.01
N GLU A 325 28.73 12.79 2.27
CA GLU A 325 29.22 14.11 2.68
C GLU A 325 28.49 14.67 3.91
N ARG A 326 27.25 14.22 4.17
CA ARG A 326 26.42 14.66 5.30
C ARG A 326 26.58 13.77 6.53
N ILE A 327 27.31 12.65 6.43
CA ILE A 327 27.53 11.75 7.56
C ILE A 327 28.56 12.38 8.51
N SER A 328 28.14 12.63 9.74
CA SER A 328 29.05 13.09 10.79
C SER A 328 30.17 12.08 11.03
N ARG A 329 31.41 12.57 11.09
CA ARG A 329 32.60 11.78 11.43
C ARG A 329 32.98 11.89 12.92
N SER A 330 32.09 12.44 13.74
CA SER A 330 32.28 12.53 15.18
C SER A 330 32.49 11.14 15.79
N GLU A 331 33.49 10.99 16.65
CA GLU A 331 33.75 9.73 17.36
C GLU A 331 32.78 9.50 18.53
N GLU A 332 32.12 10.54 19.03
CA GLU A 332 31.16 10.42 20.12
C GLU A 332 29.76 10.02 19.60
N PRO A 333 29.23 8.83 19.95
CA PRO A 333 27.92 8.41 19.50
C PRO A 333 26.82 9.13 20.29
N LEU A 334 25.79 9.57 19.57
CA LEU A 334 24.56 10.14 20.11
C LEU A 334 23.84 9.13 21.02
N SER A 335 23.03 9.64 21.94
CA SER A 335 22.22 8.80 22.84
C SER A 335 21.33 7.81 22.07
N VAL A 336 20.73 8.24 20.96
CA VAL A 336 19.91 7.41 20.08
C VAL A 336 20.72 6.29 19.42
N GLU A 337 21.95 6.57 18.99
CA GLU A 337 22.84 5.57 18.39
C GLU A 337 23.26 4.52 19.42
N ARG A 338 23.61 4.95 20.63
CA ARG A 338 23.91 4.04 21.75
C ARG A 338 22.71 3.13 22.04
N MET A 339 21.50 3.68 22.10
CA MET A 339 20.27 2.92 22.31
C MET A 339 20.06 1.87 21.21
N ILE A 340 20.21 2.25 19.94
CA ILE A 340 20.09 1.34 18.78
C ILE A 340 21.12 0.21 18.88
N LEU A 341 22.39 0.51 19.18
CA LEU A 341 23.45 -0.48 19.31
C LEU A 341 23.22 -1.45 20.48
N VAL A 342 22.75 -0.96 21.62
CA VAL A 342 22.39 -1.81 22.78
C VAL A 342 21.20 -2.69 22.42
N GLY A 343 20.18 -2.14 21.76
CA GLY A 343 19.04 -2.89 21.24
C GLY A 343 19.48 -4.02 20.31
N ALA A 344 20.35 -3.72 19.35
CA ALA A 344 20.88 -4.71 18.41
C ALA A 344 21.60 -5.86 19.12
N ARG A 345 22.47 -5.54 20.09
CA ARG A 345 23.16 -6.55 20.90
C ARG A 345 22.19 -7.45 21.66
N LYS A 346 21.13 -6.87 22.24
CA LYS A 346 20.11 -7.64 22.97
C LYS A 346 19.24 -8.50 22.05
N ILE A 347 18.94 -8.03 20.84
CA ILE A 347 18.25 -8.84 19.83
C ILE A 347 19.15 -10.03 19.45
N ALA A 348 20.42 -9.79 19.13
CA ALA A 348 21.37 -10.84 18.76
C ALA A 348 21.56 -11.89 19.88
N GLU A 349 21.75 -11.43 21.12
CA GLU A 349 21.86 -12.31 22.29
C GLU A 349 20.61 -13.20 22.45
N LYS A 350 19.41 -12.61 22.36
CA LYS A 350 18.15 -13.36 22.48
C LYS A 350 17.99 -14.37 21.35
N CYS A 351 18.30 -13.99 20.11
CA CYS A 351 18.21 -14.89 18.96
C CYS A 351 19.11 -16.10 19.16
N ALA A 352 20.41 -15.87 19.43
CA ALA A 352 21.36 -16.95 19.68
C ALA A 352 20.98 -17.84 20.86
N LYS A 353 20.53 -17.25 21.98
CA LYS A 353 20.18 -18.01 23.20
C LYS A 353 18.90 -18.84 23.05
N LYS A 354 17.89 -18.31 22.35
CA LYS A 354 16.57 -18.94 22.25
C LYS A 354 16.33 -19.67 20.93
N GLY A 355 17.27 -19.63 19.99
CA GLY A 355 17.11 -20.24 18.68
C GLY A 355 16.10 -19.52 17.77
N TYR A 356 15.83 -18.23 18.00
CA TYR A 356 14.92 -17.47 17.13
C TYR A 356 15.55 -17.22 15.77
N ARG A 357 14.81 -17.48 14.69
CA ARG A 357 15.28 -17.34 13.30
C ARG A 357 14.60 -16.21 12.53
N ILE A 358 13.60 -15.56 13.13
CA ILE A 358 12.81 -14.51 12.49
C ILE A 358 12.83 -13.29 13.39
N ILE A 359 13.13 -12.13 12.80
CA ILE A 359 13.06 -10.83 13.46
C ILE A 359 12.04 -9.97 12.71
N LEU A 360 11.00 -9.54 13.43
CA LEU A 360 10.04 -8.53 13.00
C LEU A 360 10.24 -7.29 13.89
N ALA A 361 10.36 -6.11 13.28
CA ALA A 361 10.55 -4.86 13.99
C ALA A 361 9.75 -3.74 13.34
N GLY A 362 9.13 -2.89 14.17
CA GLY A 362 8.40 -1.71 13.70
C GLY A 362 9.30 -0.56 13.31
N ILE A 363 8.71 0.46 12.67
CA ILE A 363 9.37 1.69 12.19
C ILE A 363 10.23 2.36 13.28
N GLY A 364 11.37 2.92 12.87
CA GLY A 364 12.24 3.73 13.73
C GLY A 364 13.44 2.97 14.29
N GLY A 365 13.85 3.32 15.51
CA GLY A 365 15.07 2.77 16.13
C GLY A 365 15.04 1.25 16.33
N ALA A 366 13.85 0.65 16.50
CA ALA A 366 13.70 -0.80 16.59
C ALA A 366 14.08 -1.50 15.27
N ASN A 367 13.65 -0.95 14.12
CA ASN A 367 14.02 -1.46 12.79
C ASN A 367 15.55 -1.40 12.59
N LEU A 368 16.18 -0.27 12.90
CA LEU A 368 17.63 -0.11 12.80
C LEU A 368 18.39 -1.09 13.71
N ALA A 369 17.92 -1.30 14.93
CA ALA A 369 18.50 -2.28 15.85
C ALA A 369 18.40 -3.71 15.29
N ALA A 370 17.26 -4.06 14.69
CA ALA A 370 17.05 -5.35 14.04
C ALA A 370 17.96 -5.56 12.82
N TRP A 371 18.19 -4.52 12.03
CA TRP A 371 19.10 -4.53 10.89
C TRP A 371 20.54 -4.84 11.33
N ILE A 372 21.05 -4.09 12.30
CA ILE A 372 22.40 -4.30 12.86
C ILE A 372 22.54 -5.69 13.48
N ALA A 373 21.53 -6.14 14.24
CA ALA A 373 21.53 -7.48 14.84
C ALA A 373 21.59 -8.59 13.78
N THR A 374 20.88 -8.40 12.66
CA THR A 374 20.82 -9.38 11.57
C THR A 374 22.18 -9.56 10.91
N TYR A 375 22.88 -8.46 10.59
CA TYR A 375 24.25 -8.53 10.06
C TYR A 375 25.20 -9.19 11.07
N ALA A 376 25.18 -8.77 12.34
CA ALA A 376 26.05 -9.33 13.38
C ALA A 376 25.80 -10.83 13.65
N LEU A 377 24.56 -11.31 13.49
CA LEU A 377 24.21 -12.73 13.60
C LEU A 377 24.69 -13.52 12.38
N LYS A 378 24.48 -13.01 11.17
CA LYS A 378 24.89 -13.66 9.92
C LYS A 378 26.41 -13.77 9.79
N GLU A 379 27.17 -12.76 10.23
CA GLU A 379 28.65 -12.82 10.32
C GLU A 379 29.14 -13.99 11.20
N LYS A 380 28.34 -14.37 12.20
CA LYS A 380 28.62 -15.51 13.09
C LYS A 380 28.04 -16.83 12.60
N GLY A 381 27.54 -16.88 11.36
CA GLY A 381 26.91 -18.06 10.77
C GLY A 381 25.53 -18.40 11.35
N TYR A 382 24.90 -17.49 12.08
CA TYR A 382 23.59 -17.75 12.68
C TYR A 382 22.45 -17.48 11.67
N PRO A 383 21.57 -18.47 11.38
CA PRO A 383 20.53 -18.33 10.37
C PRO A 383 19.34 -17.51 10.92
N VAL A 384 19.33 -16.22 10.58
CA VAL A 384 18.24 -15.30 10.90
C VAL A 384 17.75 -14.57 9.67
N ASP A 385 16.45 -14.29 9.63
CA ASP A 385 15.78 -13.59 8.55
C ASP A 385 14.94 -12.44 9.10
N LEU A 386 15.03 -11.29 8.43
CA LEU A 386 14.16 -10.15 8.69
C LEU A 386 12.86 -10.31 7.94
N VAL A 387 11.77 -9.90 8.57
CA VAL A 387 10.44 -9.85 7.97
C VAL A 387 9.80 -8.49 8.16
N ALA A 388 8.97 -8.07 7.22
CA ALA A 388 8.09 -6.91 7.36
C ALA A 388 6.66 -7.32 7.00
N GLU A 389 5.69 -6.71 7.67
CA GLU A 389 4.27 -7.07 7.62
C GLU A 389 3.63 -6.95 6.23
N ILE A 390 4.23 -6.16 5.34
CA ILE A 390 3.77 -5.99 3.95
C ILE A 390 4.11 -7.17 3.04
N GLY A 391 4.76 -8.21 3.57
CA GLY A 391 5.14 -9.41 2.82
C GLY A 391 6.62 -9.48 2.46
N PHE A 392 7.50 -8.72 3.13
CA PHE A 392 8.94 -8.98 3.00
C PHE A 392 9.32 -10.19 3.84
N TYR A 393 9.94 -11.18 3.20
CA TYR A 393 10.55 -12.30 3.89
C TYR A 393 12.04 -12.44 3.53
N GLY A 394 12.89 -12.49 4.56
CA GLY A 394 14.31 -12.79 4.41
C GLY A 394 15.14 -11.69 3.76
N TYR A 395 14.66 -10.44 3.78
CA TYR A 395 15.37 -9.31 3.17
C TYR A 395 16.65 -8.95 3.94
N LEU A 396 17.62 -8.42 3.20
CA LEU A 396 18.84 -7.82 3.72
C LEU A 396 18.79 -6.30 3.52
N PRO A 397 18.87 -5.51 4.60
CA PRO A 397 18.78 -4.07 4.50
C PRO A 397 19.91 -3.46 3.67
N ARG A 398 19.57 -2.57 2.75
CA ARG A 398 20.51 -1.71 2.04
C ARG A 398 20.79 -0.42 2.83
N PRO A 399 21.99 0.16 2.71
CA PRO A 399 22.32 1.42 3.36
C PRO A 399 21.56 2.61 2.73
N ALA A 400 21.80 3.82 3.24
CA ALA A 400 21.27 5.11 2.77
C ALA A 400 19.79 5.42 3.08
N ASN A 401 18.89 4.45 3.11
CA ASN A 401 17.48 4.68 3.45
C ASN A 401 16.99 3.71 4.55
N PRO A 402 16.75 4.21 5.78
CA PRO A 402 16.38 3.39 6.94
C PRO A 402 14.88 3.06 7.01
N PHE A 403 14.08 3.51 6.02
CA PHE A 403 12.65 3.24 5.99
C PHE A 403 12.38 1.74 5.89
N VAL A 404 11.45 1.23 6.70
CA VAL A 404 11.19 -0.22 6.84
C VAL A 404 10.69 -0.84 5.53
N PHE A 405 9.97 -0.09 4.71
CA PHE A 405 9.47 -0.53 3.41
C PHE A 405 10.30 -0.02 2.23
N ASN A 406 11.57 0.35 2.47
CA ASN A 406 12.47 0.79 1.40
C ASN A 406 12.58 -0.27 0.29
N MET A 407 12.18 0.12 -0.92
CA MET A 407 12.11 -0.76 -2.09
C MET A 407 13.47 -1.30 -2.54
N ALA A 408 14.57 -0.62 -2.20
CA ALA A 408 15.93 -1.11 -2.45
C ALA A 408 16.24 -2.43 -1.71
N ASN A 409 15.43 -2.79 -0.71
CA ASN A 409 15.54 -4.07 -0.02
C ASN A 409 14.89 -5.23 -0.80
N ILE A 410 13.95 -4.96 -1.72
CA ILE A 410 13.18 -6.01 -2.42
C ILE A 410 14.06 -7.02 -3.17
N PRO A 411 15.10 -6.60 -3.92
CA PRO A 411 15.99 -7.55 -4.62
C PRO A 411 16.72 -8.52 -3.69
N THR A 412 16.71 -8.27 -2.37
CA THR A 412 17.33 -9.14 -1.38
C THR A 412 16.33 -10.04 -0.65
N CYS A 413 15.02 -9.83 -0.86
CA CYS A 413 13.98 -10.68 -0.30
C CYS A 413 14.10 -12.10 -0.84
N LYS A 414 13.81 -13.08 0.00
CA LYS A 414 13.68 -14.50 -0.36
C LYS A 414 12.24 -14.87 -0.76
N GLY A 415 11.28 -14.04 -0.38
CA GLY A 415 9.85 -14.25 -0.60
C GLY A 415 9.02 -13.02 -0.24
#